data_AF-A0A7X6BP08-F1
#
_entry.id   AF-A0A7X6BP08-F1
#
_cell.length_a   1.000
_cell.length_b   1.000
_cell.length_c   1.000
_cell.angle_alpha   90.00
_cell.angle_beta   90.00
_cell.angle_gamma   90.00
#
_symmetry.space_group_name_H-M   'P 1'
#
loop_
_entity.id
_entity.type
_entity.pdbx_description
1 polymer ?
#
loop_
_entity_poly.entity_id
_entity_poly.type
_entity_poly.pdbx_seq_one_letter_code
_entity_poly.pdbx_strand_id
1 'polypeptide(L)' 'MSDEAHLDDTYDNLFSALCVELGFCLHEKGQKRVIGALSDGLDAATKAVFVAEGVDFLNASGDLRRAVRDCLKANLPAG' A
#
# COMPACT_ATOMS: atom_id res chain seq x y z
N MET A 1 9.46 8.48 -23.64
CA MET A 1 9.67 8.16 -22.21
C MET A 1 8.28 8.04 -21.60
N SER A 2 7.61 6.90 -21.78
CA SER A 2 6.15 6.78 -21.55
C SER A 2 5.71 5.40 -21.04
N ASP A 3 6.64 4.55 -20.61
CA ASP A 3 6.32 3.20 -20.10
C ASP A 3 6.05 3.17 -18.59
N GLU A 4 6.14 4.29 -17.88
CA GLU A 4 6.20 4.30 -16.41
C GLU A 4 4.85 4.49 -15.70
N ALA A 5 3.75 4.71 -16.44
CA ALA A 5 2.46 5.18 -15.89
C ALA A 5 1.35 4.11 -15.80
N HIS A 6 1.60 2.84 -16.17
CA HIS A 6 0.51 1.88 -16.36
C HIS A 6 0.35 0.84 -15.24
N LEU A 7 1.29 0.76 -14.30
CA LEU A 7 1.18 -0.13 -13.14
C LEU A 7 0.30 0.47 -12.03
N ASP A 8 0.31 1.80 -11.91
CA ASP A 8 -0.42 2.52 -10.86
C ASP A 8 -1.95 2.45 -11.10
N ASP A 9 -2.41 2.58 -12.36
CA ASP A 9 -3.83 2.51 -12.74
C ASP A 9 -4.54 1.24 -12.22
N THR A 10 -3.81 0.12 -12.16
CA THR A 10 -4.36 -1.17 -11.68
C THR A 10 -4.56 -1.20 -10.16
N TYR A 11 -3.75 -0.43 -9.42
CA TYR A 11 -3.78 -0.34 -7.96
C TYR A 11 -4.31 1.01 -7.46
N ASP A 12 -4.83 1.87 -8.33
CA ASP A 12 -5.36 3.19 -7.99
C ASP A 12 -6.42 3.11 -6.89
N ASN A 13 -7.35 2.16 -6.99
CA ASN A 13 -8.38 1.95 -5.96
C ASN A 13 -7.75 1.60 -4.60
N LEU A 14 -6.69 0.79 -4.58
CA LEU A 14 -5.96 0.41 -3.37
C LEU A 14 -5.25 1.60 -2.74
N PHE A 15 -4.52 2.39 -3.52
CA PHE A 15 -3.81 3.56 -3.00
C PHE A 15 -4.74 4.71 -2.62
N SER A 16 -5.81 4.90 -3.37
CA SER A 16 -6.88 5.84 -3.04
C SER A 16 -7.54 5.48 -1.71
N ALA A 17 -7.91 4.21 -1.50
CA ALA A 17 -8.48 3.74 -0.23
C ALA A 17 -7.51 3.92 0.95
N LEU A 18 -6.23 3.58 0.78
CA LEU A 18 -5.21 3.81 1.81
C LEU A 18 -5.10 5.29 2.22
N CYS A 19 -5.15 6.21 1.25
CA CYS A 19 -5.06 7.64 1.51
C CYS A 19 -6.33 8.19 2.15
N VAL A 20 -7.51 7.83 1.65
CA VAL A 20 -8.80 8.39 2.11
C VAL A 20 -9.27 7.75 3.42
N GLU A 21 -9.15 6.43 3.57
CA GLU A 21 -9.68 5.72 4.73
C GLU A 21 -8.70 5.72 5.91
N LEU A 22 -7.39 5.64 5.62
CA LEU A 22 -6.36 5.43 6.64
C LEU A 22 -5.32 6.57 6.70
N GLY A 23 -5.35 7.52 5.77
CA GLY A 23 -4.43 8.66 5.72
C GLY A 23 -3.06 8.35 5.13
N PHE A 24 -2.84 7.17 4.53
CA PHE A 24 -1.57 6.79 3.91
C PHE A 24 -1.52 7.22 2.45
N CYS A 25 -1.07 8.44 2.19
CA CYS A 25 -1.02 9.01 0.84
C CYS A 25 0.36 8.82 0.21
N LEU A 26 0.60 7.59 -0.28
CA LEU A 26 1.89 7.19 -0.80
C LEU A 26 2.22 7.89 -2.13
N HIS A 27 3.45 8.41 -2.23
CA HIS A 27 4.02 8.84 -3.51
C HIS A 27 4.39 7.65 -4.40
N GLU A 28 4.59 7.89 -5.70
CA GLU A 28 4.90 6.88 -6.74
C GLU A 28 6.00 5.88 -6.32
N LYS A 29 7.09 6.35 -5.70
CA LYS A 29 8.17 5.48 -5.19
C LYS A 29 7.70 4.55 -4.07
N GLY A 30 6.80 5.03 -3.21
CA GLY A 30 6.15 4.25 -2.16
C GLY A 30 5.19 3.22 -2.74
N GLN A 31 4.38 3.63 -3.72
CA GLN A 31 3.44 2.75 -4.41
C GLN A 31 4.17 1.57 -5.08
N LYS A 32 5.23 1.83 -5.85
CA LYS A 32 6.06 0.78 -6.47
C LYS A 32 6.66 -0.20 -5.45
N ARG A 33 7.05 0.28 -4.26
CA ARG A 33 7.52 -0.59 -3.16
C ARG A 33 6.41 -1.48 -2.61
N VAL A 34 5.21 -0.94 -2.43
CA VAL A 34 4.05 -1.71 -1.96
C VAL A 34 3.66 -2.77 -2.99
N ILE A 35 3.59 -2.40 -4.28
CA ILE A 35 3.31 -3.35 -5.37
C ILE A 35 4.34 -4.48 -5.39
N GLY A 36 5.64 -4.15 -5.32
CA GLY A 36 6.70 -5.15 -5.26
C GLY A 36 6.60 -6.07 -4.03
N ALA A 37 6.14 -5.55 -2.90
CA ALA A 37 5.97 -6.35 -1.68
C ALA A 37 4.69 -7.21 -1.69
N LEU A 38 3.72 -6.96 -2.59
CA LEU A 38 2.51 -7.78 -2.69
C LEU A 38 2.81 -9.22 -3.09
N SER A 39 3.87 -9.46 -3.87
CA SER A 39 4.30 -10.83 -4.23
C SER A 39 4.76 -11.64 -3.01
N ASP A 40 5.24 -10.96 -1.97
CA ASP A 40 5.71 -11.55 -0.72
C ASP A 40 4.56 -11.71 0.30
N GLY A 41 3.36 -11.21 -0.03
CA GLY A 41 2.14 -11.34 0.75
C GLY A 41 1.68 -10.04 1.44
N LEU A 42 0.46 -10.08 1.98
CA LEU A 42 -0.20 -8.91 2.57
C LEU A 42 0.56 -8.30 3.76
N ASP A 43 1.25 -9.11 4.57
CA ASP A 43 2.03 -8.60 5.70
C ASP A 43 3.31 -7.85 5.23
N ALA A 44 3.91 -8.29 4.13
CA ALA A 44 5.05 -7.61 3.52
C ALA A 44 4.60 -6.27 2.89
N ALA A 45 3.50 -6.27 2.15
CA ALA A 45 2.89 -5.06 1.61
C ALA A 45 2.46 -4.08 2.71
N THR A 46 1.87 -4.59 3.81
CA THR A 46 1.53 -3.78 4.97
C THR A 46 2.77 -3.07 5.50
N LYS A 47 3.88 -3.78 5.76
CA LYS A 47 5.14 -3.16 6.18
C LYS A 47 5.64 -2.12 5.19
N ALA A 48 5.54 -2.39 3.88
CA ALA A 48 5.95 -1.47 2.84
C ALA A 48 5.15 -0.15 2.86
N VAL A 49 3.86 -0.18 3.19
CA VAL A 49 3.04 1.05 3.37
C VAL A 49 3.60 1.92 4.49
N PHE A 50 3.86 1.35 5.67
CA PHE A 50 4.43 2.11 6.80
C PHE A 50 5.82 2.67 6.47
N VAL A 51 6.68 1.87 5.84
CA VAL A 51 8.02 2.31 5.42
C VAL A 51 7.94 3.42 4.37
N ALA A 52 6.98 3.35 3.45
CA ALA A 52 6.79 4.35 2.41
C ALA A 52 6.29 5.69 2.95
N GLU A 53 5.43 5.67 3.98
CA GLU A 53 4.92 6.86 4.66
C GLU A 53 5.92 7.43 5.70
N GLY A 54 6.96 6.66 6.05
CA GLY A 54 7.90 7.02 7.10
C GLY A 54 7.35 6.82 8.52
N VAL A 55 6.31 6.01 8.66
CA VAL A 55 5.75 5.62 9.95
C VAL A 55 6.50 4.41 10.50
N ASP A 56 6.86 4.45 11.78
CA ASP A 56 7.53 3.33 12.42
C ASP A 56 6.56 2.14 12.59
N PHE A 57 6.74 1.13 11.74
CA PHE A 57 5.96 -0.10 11.78
C PHE A 57 6.03 -0.81 13.14
N LEU A 58 7.19 -0.82 13.82
CA LEU A 58 7.36 -1.56 15.08
C LEU A 58 6.62 -0.90 16.24
N ASN A 59 6.44 0.42 16.16
CA ASN A 59 5.71 1.21 17.15
C ASN A 59 4.26 1.48 16.75
N ALA A 60 3.85 1.19 15.50
CA ALA A 60 2.45 1.27 15.08
C ALA A 60 1.58 0.28 15.88
N SER A 61 0.37 0.71 16.25
CA SER A 61 -0.58 -0.14 16.97
C SER A 61 -0.98 -1.37 16.16
N GLY A 62 -1.32 -2.47 16.84
CA GLY A 62 -1.78 -3.70 16.19
C GLY A 62 -3.04 -3.48 15.34
N ASP A 63 -3.95 -2.61 15.81
CA ASP A 63 -5.17 -2.24 15.09
C ASP A 63 -4.87 -1.48 13.80
N LEU A 64 -3.90 -0.56 13.82
CA LEU A 64 -3.51 0.19 12.62
C LEU A 64 -2.86 -0.74 11.58
N ARG A 65 -1.99 -1.66 12.00
CA ARG A 65 -1.41 -2.67 11.11
C ARG A 65 -2.49 -3.54 10.47
N ARG A 66 -3.48 -3.95 11.28
CA ARG A 66 -4.62 -4.74 10.81
C ARG A 66 -5.48 -3.94 9.83
N ALA A 67 -5.78 -2.68 10.12
CA ALA A 67 -6.56 -1.81 9.25
C ALA A 67 -5.90 -1.64 7.88
N VAL A 68 -4.58 -1.37 7.84
CA VAL A 68 -3.83 -1.30 6.58
C VAL A 68 -3.90 -2.61 5.81
N ARG A 69 -3.66 -3.75 6.48
CA ARG A 69 -3.71 -5.06 5.83
C ARG A 69 -5.09 -5.39 5.28
N ASP A 70 -6.15 -5.10 6.04
CA ASP A 70 -7.52 -5.38 5.64
C ASP A 70 -7.95 -4.44 4.49
N CYS A 71 -7.50 -3.18 4.49
CA CYS A 71 -7.67 -2.23 3.38
C CYS A 71 -6.96 -2.69 2.10
N LEU A 72 -5.70 -3.14 2.19
CA LEU A 72 -4.96 -3.71 1.06
C LEU A 72 -5.75 -4.88 0.48
N LYS A 73 -6.13 -5.85 1.32
CA LYS A 73 -6.86 -7.04 0.89
C LYS A 73 -8.20 -6.73 0.21
N ALA A 74 -8.94 -5.74 0.69
CA ALA A 74 -10.24 -5.37 0.16
C ALA A 74 -10.18 -4.69 -1.21
N ASN A 75 -9.07 -4.00 -1.52
CA ASN A 75 -8.94 -3.16 -2.70
C ASN A 75 -7.91 -3.70 -3.72
N LEU A 76 -7.39 -4.91 -3.51
CA LEU A 76 -6.57 -5.56 -4.52
C LEU A 76 -7.39 -5.73 -5.82
N PRO A 77 -6.79 -5.49 -6.99
CA PRO A 77 -7.44 -5.73 -8.26
C PRO A 77 -7.88 -7.19 -8.32
N ALA A 78 -9.13 -7.42 -8.73
CA ALA A 78 -9.62 -8.76 -8.99
C ALA A 78 -8.83 -9.33 -10.18
N GLY A 79 -7.92 -10.27 -9.89
CA GLY A 79 -7.19 -11.02 -10.91
C GLY A 79 -8.10 -11.94 -11.72
#